data_AF-A0A7Y8MGY4-F1
#
_entry.id   AF-A0A7Y8MGY4-F1
#
_cell.length_a   1.000
_cell.length_b   1.000
_cell.length_c   1.000
_cell.angle_alpha   90.00
_cell.angle_beta   90.00
_cell.angle_gamma   90.00
#
_symmetry.space_group_name_H-M   'P 1'
#
loop_
_entity.id
_entity.type
_entity.pdbx_description
1 polymer ?
#
loop_
_entity_poly.entity_id
_entity_poly.type
_entity_poly.pdbx_seq_one_letter_code
_entity_poly.pdbx_strand_id
1 'polypeptide(L)'
;MTIPAGKAPILQSVRAAIALWRAAVPRLLPLCAAAGALIVLVQLLAQAGGTGAAAPLLLVLLPLIVTFVYASFLRHALELPSDLAARARAAVSVAGAMAVVGGFLFLVFLVAGMPGANIFLTGAGVDIASVPEDDVEAAMRVMEQALYANPLLAALIFGFYTALWFFLSSRLYVAAPASAAENRVRSFETWSWTKDNMLRITAARVILVVPAFLFFNLLGPRVLMTLADVSPALALAAQVVIETAALAVAWGLEACLSAYLYKGLRPPGR
;
A
#
# COMPACT_ATOMS: atom_id res chain seq x y z
N MET A 1 -12.98 24.15 0.24
CA MET A 1 -14.01 23.14 -0.13
C MET A 1 -14.81 22.80 1.12
N THR A 2 -16.13 22.93 1.10
CA THR A 2 -16.99 22.45 2.19
C THR A 2 -17.07 20.92 2.12
N ILE A 3 -16.78 20.26 3.24
CA ILE A 3 -16.83 18.80 3.34
C ILE A 3 -18.19 18.44 3.92
N PRO A 4 -19.07 17.69 3.20
CA PRO A 4 -20.34 17.29 3.75
C PRO A 4 -20.11 16.37 4.96
N ALA A 5 -20.49 16.83 6.15
CA ALA A 5 -20.25 16.10 7.40
C ALA A 5 -20.86 14.68 7.34
N GLY A 6 -20.06 13.67 7.70
CA GLY A 6 -20.49 12.28 7.81
C GLY A 6 -20.77 11.56 6.48
N LYS A 7 -20.54 12.19 5.32
CA LYS A 7 -20.73 11.56 4.01
C LYS A 7 -19.42 11.59 3.19
N ALA A 8 -19.13 10.48 2.51
CA ALA A 8 -18.02 10.35 1.57
C ALA A 8 -18.52 10.22 0.11
N PRO A 9 -19.01 11.30 -0.52
CA PRO A 9 -19.41 11.25 -1.93
C PRO A 9 -18.22 10.91 -2.84
N ILE A 10 -18.31 9.78 -3.55
CA ILE A 10 -17.18 9.14 -4.26
C ILE A 10 -16.42 10.12 -5.17
N LEU A 11 -17.11 10.72 -6.15
CA LEU A 11 -16.47 11.59 -7.14
C LEU A 11 -15.92 12.88 -6.52
N GLN A 12 -16.59 13.40 -5.49
CA GLN A 12 -16.11 14.59 -4.78
C GLN A 12 -14.84 14.26 -3.98
N SER A 13 -14.79 13.11 -3.30
CA SER A 13 -13.59 12.64 -2.61
C SER A 13 -12.41 12.47 -3.56
N VAL A 14 -12.62 11.86 -4.74
CA VAL A 14 -11.60 11.70 -5.78
C VAL A 14 -11.10 13.05 -6.27
N ARG A 15 -12.01 13.97 -6.63
CA ARG A 15 -11.64 15.32 -7.12
C ARG A 15 -10.89 16.13 -6.06
N ALA A 16 -11.34 16.06 -4.81
CA ALA A 16 -10.69 16.75 -3.70
C ALA A 16 -9.28 16.19 -3.43
N ALA A 17 -9.12 14.86 -3.46
CA ALA A 17 -7.82 14.21 -3.33
C ALA A 17 -6.84 14.65 -4.42
N ILE A 18 -7.29 14.69 -5.69
CA ILE A 18 -6.46 15.17 -6.82
C ILE A 18 -6.09 16.65 -6.64
N ALA A 19 -7.00 17.49 -6.18
CA ALA A 19 -6.72 18.90 -5.94
C ALA A 19 -5.66 19.11 -4.85
N LEU A 20 -5.79 18.38 -3.73
CA LEU A 20 -4.80 18.39 -2.63
C LEU A 20 -3.44 17.87 -3.12
N TRP A 21 -3.44 16.78 -3.89
CA TRP A 21 -2.24 16.19 -4.47
C TRP A 21 -1.52 17.16 -5.40
N ARG A 22 -2.23 17.83 -6.31
CA ARG A 22 -1.66 18.86 -7.21
C ARG A 22 -1.01 20.01 -6.43
N ALA A 23 -1.58 20.39 -5.29
CA ALA A 23 -1.00 21.42 -4.43
C ALA A 23 0.24 20.91 -3.66
N ALA A 24 0.28 19.63 -3.33
CA ALA A 24 1.36 19.00 -2.55
C ALA A 24 2.58 18.64 -3.41
N VAL A 25 2.37 18.07 -4.59
CA VAL A 25 3.43 17.45 -5.41
C VAL A 25 4.58 18.39 -5.71
N PRO A 26 4.39 19.63 -6.21
CA PRO A 26 5.53 20.49 -6.54
C PRO A 26 6.46 20.75 -5.35
N ARG A 27 5.90 20.74 -4.13
CA ARG A 27 6.64 20.98 -2.88
C ARG A 27 7.30 19.72 -2.33
N LEU A 28 6.71 18.55 -2.59
CA LEU A 28 7.18 17.26 -2.07
C LEU A 28 7.91 16.41 -3.11
N LEU A 29 7.97 16.82 -4.36
CA LEU A 29 8.66 16.10 -5.43
C LEU A 29 10.16 15.90 -5.13
N PRO A 30 10.92 16.89 -4.61
CA PRO A 30 12.31 16.66 -4.22
C PRO A 30 12.46 15.60 -3.13
N LEU A 31 11.52 15.55 -2.18
CA LEU A 31 11.49 14.51 -1.15
C LEU A 31 11.18 13.14 -1.77
N CYS A 32 10.22 13.06 -2.70
CA CYS A 32 9.91 11.82 -3.41
C CYS A 32 11.11 11.33 -4.23
N ALA A 33 11.86 12.23 -4.86
CA ALA A 33 13.05 11.91 -5.64
C ALA A 33 14.18 11.37 -4.75
N ALA A 34 14.45 12.04 -3.62
CA ALA A 34 15.44 11.59 -2.65
C ALA A 34 15.05 10.23 -2.05
N ALA A 35 13.77 10.04 -1.70
CA ALA A 35 13.25 8.78 -1.19
C ALA A 35 13.29 7.66 -2.23
N GLY A 36 12.94 7.95 -3.49
CA GLY A 36 13.01 6.99 -4.60
C GLY A 36 14.44 6.52 -4.85
N ALA A 37 15.41 7.45 -4.88
CA ALA A 37 16.83 7.10 -4.99
C ALA A 37 17.31 6.26 -3.80
N LEU A 38 16.87 6.58 -2.58
CA LEU A 38 17.21 5.83 -1.38
C LEU A 38 16.60 4.42 -1.38
N ILE A 39 15.36 4.26 -1.86
CA ILE A 39 14.72 2.94 -2.02
C ILE A 39 15.54 2.07 -2.95
N VAL A 40 15.92 2.60 -4.13
CA VAL A 40 16.75 1.88 -5.10
C VAL A 40 18.11 1.51 -4.51
N LEU A 41 18.76 2.44 -3.79
CA LEU A 41 20.03 2.15 -3.11
C LEU A 41 19.88 1.02 -2.07
N VAL A 42 18.84 1.04 -1.25
CA VAL A 42 18.58 -0.01 -0.25
C VAL A 42 18.35 -1.36 -0.94
N GLN A 43 17.60 -1.39 -2.03
CA GLN A 43 17.37 -2.60 -2.83
C GLN A 43 18.67 -3.16 -3.41
N LEU A 44 19.53 -2.30 -3.98
CA LEU A 44 20.84 -2.71 -4.49
C LEU A 44 21.76 -3.27 -3.39
N LEU A 45 21.81 -2.60 -2.24
CA LEU A 45 22.62 -3.07 -1.11
C LEU A 45 22.11 -4.40 -0.55
N ALA A 46 20.79 -4.58 -0.47
CA ALA A 46 20.19 -5.83 -0.04
C ALA A 46 20.50 -6.98 -1.03
N GLN A 47 20.47 -6.71 -2.33
CA GLN A 47 20.86 -7.70 -3.36
C GLN A 47 22.35 -8.03 -3.31
N ALA A 48 23.21 -7.02 -3.16
CA ALA A 48 24.67 -7.20 -3.07
C ALA A 48 25.10 -7.96 -1.79
N GLY A 49 24.33 -7.82 -0.70
CA GLY A 49 24.58 -8.52 0.57
C GLY A 49 24.25 -10.02 0.56
N GLY A 50 23.67 -10.54 -0.53
CA GLY A 50 23.25 -11.94 -0.65
C GLY A 50 22.19 -12.34 0.38
N THR A 51 22.23 -13.60 0.84
CA THR A 51 21.29 -14.16 1.84
C THR A 51 21.71 -13.92 3.29
N GLY A 52 22.72 -13.07 3.53
CA GLY A 52 23.19 -12.76 4.88
C GLY A 52 22.14 -12.02 5.72
N ALA A 53 22.27 -12.09 7.05
CA ALA A 53 21.34 -11.46 8.00
C ALA A 53 21.17 -9.93 7.82
N ALA A 54 22.09 -9.27 7.11
CA ALA A 54 22.01 -7.85 6.80
C ALA A 54 20.93 -7.50 5.76
N ALA A 55 20.66 -8.38 4.79
CA ALA A 55 19.70 -8.09 3.72
C ALA A 55 18.26 -7.91 4.25
N PRO A 56 17.72 -8.80 5.11
CA PRO A 56 16.41 -8.59 5.73
C PRO A 56 16.32 -7.29 6.55
N LEU A 57 17.39 -6.92 7.27
CA LEU A 57 17.42 -5.69 8.06
C LEU A 57 17.37 -4.44 7.18
N LEU A 58 18.06 -4.44 6.04
CA LEU A 58 17.99 -3.35 5.05
C LEU A 58 16.58 -3.19 4.49
N LEU A 59 15.87 -4.30 4.22
CA LEU A 59 14.51 -4.25 3.68
C LEU A 59 13.49 -3.64 4.64
N VAL A 60 13.75 -3.67 5.96
CA VAL A 60 12.91 -2.97 6.96
C VAL A 60 12.95 -1.44 6.78
N LEU A 61 13.99 -0.89 6.14
CA LEU A 61 14.08 0.55 5.88
C LEU A 61 13.07 1.02 4.82
N LEU A 62 12.71 0.14 3.87
CA LEU A 62 11.80 0.48 2.77
C LEU A 62 10.44 1.00 3.27
N PRO A 63 9.69 0.27 4.12
CA PRO A 63 8.41 0.77 4.63
C PRO A 63 8.57 2.04 5.47
N LEU A 64 9.71 2.26 6.13
CA LEU A 64 9.96 3.50 6.88
C LEU A 64 10.13 4.70 5.94
N ILE A 65 10.86 4.53 4.84
CA ILE A 65 11.03 5.58 3.81
C ILE A 65 9.67 5.94 3.20
N VAL A 66 8.89 4.94 2.77
CA VAL A 66 7.55 5.13 2.20
C VAL A 66 6.64 5.84 3.20
N THR A 67 6.65 5.40 4.46
CA THR A 67 5.82 5.99 5.51
C THR A 67 6.20 7.45 5.78
N PHE A 68 7.49 7.80 5.72
CA PHE A 68 7.93 9.18 5.87
C PHE A 68 7.39 10.10 4.76
N VAL A 69 7.45 9.62 3.50
CA VAL A 69 6.88 10.36 2.36
C VAL A 69 5.36 10.47 2.50
N TYR A 70 4.69 9.36 2.84
CA TYR A 70 3.24 9.32 3.05
C TYR A 70 2.79 10.28 4.15
N ALA A 71 3.46 10.28 5.30
CA ALA A 71 3.21 11.20 6.40
C ALA A 71 3.46 12.67 5.99
N SER A 72 4.43 12.93 5.12
CA SER A 72 4.68 14.28 4.61
C SER A 72 3.52 14.79 3.73
N PHE A 73 2.97 13.93 2.86
CA PHE A 73 1.74 14.26 2.11
C PHE A 73 0.54 14.46 3.04
N LEU A 74 0.36 13.58 4.04
CA LEU A 74 -0.71 13.71 5.03
C LEU A 74 -0.66 15.06 5.76
N ARG A 75 0.51 15.45 6.28
CA ARG A 75 0.66 16.73 6.98
C ARG A 75 0.35 17.91 6.08
N HIS A 76 0.79 17.87 4.82
CA HIS A 76 0.46 18.91 3.85
C HIS A 76 -1.06 18.98 3.60
N ALA A 77 -1.70 17.85 3.30
CA ALA A 77 -3.13 17.77 3.02
C ALA A 77 -4.00 18.12 4.24
N LEU A 78 -3.48 17.91 5.45
CA LEU A 78 -4.12 18.27 6.71
C LEU A 78 -3.80 19.70 7.18
N GLU A 79 -2.97 20.44 6.44
CA GLU A 79 -2.54 21.81 6.78
C GLU A 79 -1.84 21.88 8.15
N LEU A 80 -1.07 20.84 8.49
CA LEU A 80 -0.32 20.73 9.74
C LEU A 80 1.11 21.28 9.58
N PRO A 81 1.79 21.67 10.68
CA PRO A 81 3.18 22.13 10.65
C PRO A 81 4.09 21.17 9.89
N SER A 82 4.90 21.65 8.95
CA SER A 82 5.59 20.78 7.99
C SER A 82 7.12 20.76 8.14
N ASP A 83 7.66 21.12 9.31
CA ASP A 83 9.08 20.98 9.60
C ASP A 83 9.52 19.51 9.68
N LEU A 84 10.83 19.27 9.60
CA LEU A 84 11.40 17.91 9.54
C LEU A 84 11.06 17.09 10.79
N ALA A 85 11.13 17.69 11.98
CA ALA A 85 10.85 17.00 13.23
C ALA A 85 9.37 16.63 13.35
N ALA A 86 8.47 17.52 12.92
CA ALA A 86 7.05 17.24 12.86
C ALA A 86 6.70 16.14 11.85
N ARG A 87 7.36 16.11 10.68
CA ARG A 87 7.22 15.01 9.71
C ARG A 87 7.71 13.69 10.28
N ALA A 88 8.87 13.68 10.95
CA ALA A 88 9.41 12.47 11.57
C ALA A 88 8.49 11.90 12.67
N ARG A 89 7.97 12.76 13.57
CA ARG A 89 7.00 12.33 14.59
C ARG A 89 5.71 11.77 13.97
N ALA A 90 5.19 12.42 12.93
CA ALA A 90 4.04 11.91 12.20
C ALA A 90 4.36 10.58 11.51
N ALA A 91 5.55 10.43 10.92
CA ALA A 91 5.96 9.18 10.28
C ALA A 91 5.99 8.02 11.29
N VAL A 92 6.50 8.22 12.50
CA VAL A 92 6.51 7.20 13.56
C VAL A 92 5.09 6.80 13.96
N SER A 93 4.21 7.77 14.22
CA SER A 93 2.81 7.48 14.59
C SER A 93 2.02 6.79 13.46
N VAL A 94 2.24 7.21 12.21
CA VAL A 94 1.66 6.56 11.02
C VAL A 94 2.22 5.16 10.85
N ALA A 95 3.53 4.95 10.99
CA ALA A 95 4.16 3.65 10.90
C ALA A 95 3.59 2.69 11.95
N GLY A 96 3.46 3.14 13.20
CA GLY A 96 2.83 2.36 14.26
C GLY A 96 1.38 1.99 13.93
N ALA A 97 0.59 2.94 13.42
CA ALA A 97 -0.79 2.66 13.02
C ALA A 97 -0.87 1.67 11.86
N MET A 98 -0.04 1.83 10.83
CA MET A 98 0.03 0.92 9.68
C MET A 98 0.56 -0.46 10.07
N ALA A 99 1.48 -0.56 11.04
CA ALA A 99 1.93 -1.84 11.57
C ALA A 99 0.80 -2.57 12.31
N VAL A 100 0.02 -1.86 13.13
CA VAL A 100 -1.17 -2.46 13.80
C VAL A 100 -2.21 -2.90 12.78
N VAL A 101 -2.52 -2.06 11.79
CA VAL A 101 -3.47 -2.41 10.71
C VAL A 101 -2.95 -3.57 9.87
N GLY A 102 -1.67 -3.56 9.51
CA GLY A 102 -1.01 -4.60 8.74
C GLY A 102 -0.98 -5.93 9.49
N GLY A 103 -0.66 -5.92 10.78
CA GLY A 103 -0.72 -7.11 11.64
C GLY A 103 -2.14 -7.68 11.76
N PHE A 104 -3.14 -6.81 11.92
CA PHE A 104 -4.54 -7.23 11.90
C PHE A 104 -4.93 -7.89 10.57
N LEU A 105 -4.62 -7.23 9.44
CA LEU A 105 -4.90 -7.79 8.12
C LEU A 105 -4.15 -9.11 7.93
N PHE A 106 -2.88 -9.20 8.29
CA PHE A 106 -2.09 -10.42 8.22
C PHE A 106 -2.76 -11.57 8.96
N LEU A 107 -3.22 -11.37 10.20
CA LEU A 107 -3.94 -12.41 10.95
C LEU A 107 -5.24 -12.83 10.26
N VAL A 108 -6.01 -11.87 9.72
CA VAL A 108 -7.24 -12.19 8.98
C VAL A 108 -6.92 -12.99 7.72
N PHE A 109 -5.90 -12.61 6.96
CA PHE A 109 -5.48 -13.33 5.74
C PHE A 109 -4.84 -14.68 6.05
N LEU A 110 -4.17 -14.84 7.19
CA LEU A 110 -3.65 -16.12 7.63
C LEU A 110 -4.80 -17.09 7.90
N VAL A 111 -5.80 -16.67 8.69
CA VAL A 111 -6.95 -17.52 9.05
C VAL A 111 -7.86 -17.76 7.86
N ALA A 112 -8.19 -16.72 7.08
CA ALA A 112 -9.02 -16.85 5.89
C ALA A 112 -8.30 -17.59 4.75
N GLY A 113 -6.96 -17.49 4.70
CA GLY A 113 -6.08 -18.11 3.72
C GLY A 113 -6.20 -19.62 3.69
N MET A 114 -6.27 -20.26 4.86
CA MET A 114 -6.34 -21.72 4.99
C MET A 114 -7.52 -22.34 4.23
N PRO A 115 -8.80 -21.92 4.43
CA PRO A 115 -9.90 -22.47 3.66
C PRO A 115 -9.81 -22.12 2.17
N GLY A 116 -9.33 -20.93 1.79
CA GLY A 116 -9.18 -20.62 0.36
C GLY A 116 -8.09 -21.42 -0.34
N ALA A 117 -6.98 -21.72 0.34
CA ALA A 117 -5.95 -22.64 -0.16
C ALA A 117 -6.53 -24.05 -0.33
N ASN A 118 -7.31 -24.54 0.63
CA ASN A 118 -7.96 -25.84 0.53
C ASN A 118 -8.97 -25.91 -0.63
N ILE A 119 -9.81 -24.88 -0.80
CA ILE A 119 -10.75 -24.77 -1.94
C ILE A 119 -10.00 -24.76 -3.26
N PHE A 120 -8.89 -24.00 -3.33
CA PHE A 120 -8.10 -23.89 -4.54
C PHE A 120 -7.49 -25.23 -4.95
N LEU A 121 -6.80 -25.90 -4.02
CA LEU A 121 -6.10 -27.16 -4.29
C LEU A 121 -7.08 -28.29 -4.58
N THR A 122 -8.15 -28.41 -3.79
CA THR A 122 -9.21 -29.40 -4.04
C THR A 122 -9.90 -29.14 -5.37
N GLY A 123 -10.22 -27.89 -5.68
CA GLY A 123 -10.81 -27.49 -6.97
C GLY A 123 -9.88 -27.75 -8.16
N ALA A 124 -8.58 -27.77 -7.92
CA ALA A 124 -7.58 -28.14 -8.91
C ALA A 124 -7.32 -29.66 -9.02
N GLY A 125 -8.03 -30.48 -8.26
CA GLY A 125 -7.82 -31.93 -8.22
C GLY A 125 -6.51 -32.36 -7.55
N VAL A 126 -5.90 -31.45 -6.77
CA VAL A 126 -4.67 -31.72 -6.02
C VAL A 126 -5.02 -32.28 -4.66
N ASP A 127 -4.44 -33.43 -4.33
CA ASP A 127 -4.47 -33.96 -2.96
C ASP A 127 -3.32 -33.37 -2.15
N ILE A 128 -3.64 -32.52 -1.17
CA ILE A 128 -2.67 -31.87 -0.29
C ILE A 128 -1.89 -32.91 0.53
N ALA A 129 -2.50 -34.05 0.86
CA ALA A 129 -1.85 -35.11 1.62
C ALA A 129 -0.75 -35.83 0.82
N SER A 130 -0.70 -35.64 -0.50
CA SER A 130 0.34 -36.19 -1.37
C SER A 130 1.62 -35.35 -1.39
N VAL A 131 1.59 -34.13 -0.84
CA VAL A 131 2.75 -33.24 -0.78
C VAL A 131 3.53 -33.51 0.51
N PRO A 132 4.82 -33.87 0.43
CA PRO A 132 5.65 -34.04 1.62
C PRO A 132 5.71 -32.72 2.42
N GLU A 133 5.50 -32.79 3.73
CA GLU A 133 5.44 -31.61 4.62
C GLU A 133 6.76 -30.81 4.61
N ASP A 134 7.88 -31.48 4.34
CA ASP A 134 9.22 -30.89 4.40
C ASP A 134 9.74 -30.42 3.03
N ASP A 135 9.01 -30.69 1.95
CA ASP A 135 9.45 -30.42 0.58
C ASP A 135 8.75 -29.16 0.02
N VAL A 136 9.34 -28.01 0.35
CA VAL A 136 8.88 -26.69 -0.13
C VAL A 136 8.86 -26.62 -1.66
N GLU A 137 9.80 -27.27 -2.34
CA GLU A 137 9.86 -27.28 -3.81
C GLU A 137 8.74 -28.13 -4.42
N ALA A 138 8.41 -29.27 -3.82
CA ALA A 138 7.23 -30.05 -4.21
C ALA A 138 5.94 -29.25 -3.99
N ALA A 139 5.80 -28.58 -2.85
CA ALA A 139 4.64 -27.74 -2.56
C ALA A 139 4.49 -26.60 -3.58
N MET A 140 5.58 -25.90 -3.91
CA MET A 140 5.58 -24.85 -4.94
C MET A 140 5.21 -25.38 -6.32
N ARG A 141 5.78 -26.51 -6.76
CA ARG A 141 5.44 -27.12 -8.05
C ARG A 141 3.96 -27.51 -8.14
N VAL A 142 3.42 -28.05 -7.06
CA VAL A 142 1.99 -28.41 -6.98
C VAL A 142 1.11 -27.17 -7.04
N MET A 143 1.47 -26.08 -6.35
CA MET A 143 0.75 -24.81 -6.46
C MET A 143 0.81 -24.22 -7.88
N GLU A 144 1.96 -24.27 -8.54
CA GLU A 144 2.11 -23.82 -9.94
C GLU A 144 1.25 -24.65 -10.89
N GLN A 145 1.27 -25.97 -10.76
CA GLN A 145 0.42 -26.87 -11.55
C GLN A 145 -1.07 -26.56 -11.33
N ALA A 146 -1.50 -26.37 -10.08
CA ALA A 146 -2.87 -26.00 -9.76
C ALA A 146 -3.28 -24.66 -10.40
N LEU A 147 -2.37 -23.68 -10.43
CA LEU A 147 -2.57 -22.37 -11.05
C LEU A 147 -2.82 -22.48 -12.56
N TYR A 148 -2.04 -23.30 -13.25
CA TYR A 148 -2.21 -23.51 -14.69
C TYR A 148 -3.38 -24.43 -15.04
N ALA A 149 -3.72 -25.38 -14.17
CA ALA A 149 -4.85 -26.27 -14.38
C ALA A 149 -6.19 -25.53 -14.30
N ASN A 150 -6.32 -24.57 -13.38
CA ASN A 150 -7.58 -23.84 -13.14
C ASN A 150 -7.38 -22.32 -13.02
N PRO A 151 -6.97 -21.64 -14.11
CA PRO A 151 -6.64 -20.22 -14.08
C PRO A 151 -7.85 -19.34 -13.71
N LEU A 152 -9.07 -19.74 -14.08
CA LEU A 152 -10.28 -19.03 -13.68
C LEU A 152 -10.53 -19.11 -12.18
N LEU A 153 -10.38 -20.29 -11.57
CA LEU A 153 -10.54 -20.45 -10.12
C LEU A 153 -9.49 -19.63 -9.36
N ALA A 154 -8.24 -19.67 -9.82
CA ALA A 154 -7.18 -18.83 -9.27
C ALA A 154 -7.52 -17.34 -9.34
N ALA A 155 -8.00 -16.86 -10.49
CA ALA A 155 -8.39 -15.48 -10.67
C ALA A 155 -9.56 -15.08 -9.75
N LEU A 156 -10.55 -15.96 -9.55
CA LEU A 156 -11.68 -15.73 -8.65
C LEU A 156 -11.24 -15.66 -7.18
N ILE A 157 -10.36 -16.57 -6.76
CA ILE A 157 -9.82 -16.59 -5.38
C ILE A 157 -8.95 -15.36 -5.14
N PHE A 158 -8.06 -15.02 -6.07
CA PHE A 158 -7.26 -13.81 -6.00
C PHE A 158 -8.15 -12.55 -5.96
N GLY A 159 -9.19 -12.52 -6.79
CA GLY A 159 -10.18 -11.43 -6.80
C GLY A 159 -10.92 -11.29 -5.47
N PHE A 160 -11.33 -12.41 -4.86
CA PHE A 160 -11.98 -12.44 -3.56
C PHE A 160 -11.08 -11.90 -2.45
N TYR A 161 -9.85 -12.38 -2.35
CA TYR A 161 -8.89 -11.88 -1.34
C TYR A 161 -8.49 -10.43 -1.58
N THR A 162 -8.35 -10.00 -2.84
CA THR A 162 -8.14 -8.60 -3.19
C THR A 162 -9.32 -7.74 -2.73
N ALA A 163 -10.56 -8.18 -2.99
CA ALA A 163 -11.75 -7.47 -2.54
C ALA A 163 -11.82 -7.40 -1.01
N LEU A 164 -11.58 -8.51 -0.32
CA LEU A 164 -11.53 -8.58 1.14
C LEU A 164 -10.48 -7.62 1.72
N TRP A 165 -9.29 -7.57 1.09
CA TRP A 165 -8.22 -6.65 1.49
C TRP A 165 -8.67 -5.20 1.36
N PHE A 166 -9.28 -4.84 0.23
CA PHE A 166 -9.83 -3.51 0.00
C PHE A 166 -10.93 -3.16 1.00
N PHE A 167 -11.86 -4.08 1.29
CA PHE A 167 -12.93 -3.84 2.25
C PHE A 167 -12.39 -3.59 3.67
N LEU A 168 -11.51 -4.45 4.16
CA LEU A 168 -10.96 -4.34 5.51
C LEU A 168 -10.04 -3.12 5.65
N SER A 169 -9.16 -2.87 4.69
CA SER A 169 -8.30 -1.69 4.71
C SER A 169 -9.10 -0.39 4.57
N SER A 170 -10.24 -0.39 3.85
CA SER A 170 -11.14 0.76 3.79
C SER A 170 -11.82 1.08 5.13
N ARG A 171 -12.04 0.08 6.01
CA ARG A 171 -12.56 0.31 7.36
C ARG A 171 -11.55 1.04 8.26
N LEU A 172 -10.26 0.82 8.01
CA LEU A 172 -9.15 1.42 8.78
C LEU A 172 -8.47 2.55 8.00
N TYR A 173 -9.10 3.05 6.94
CA TYR A 173 -8.48 3.95 5.98
C TYR A 173 -8.06 5.30 6.57
N VAL A 174 -8.78 5.76 7.59
CA VAL A 174 -8.50 7.05 8.26
C VAL A 174 -7.58 6.90 9.47
N ALA A 175 -7.04 5.71 9.75
CA ALA A 175 -6.10 5.46 10.84
C ALA A 175 -4.80 6.27 10.70
N ALA A 176 -4.20 6.26 9.50
CA ALA A 176 -2.98 6.99 9.22
C ALA A 176 -3.14 8.53 9.33
N PRO A 177 -4.12 9.18 8.68
CA PRO A 177 -4.33 10.63 8.87
C PRO A 177 -4.69 11.01 10.31
N ALA A 178 -5.47 10.19 11.02
CA ALA A 178 -5.74 10.42 12.45
C ALA A 178 -4.46 10.39 13.28
N SER A 179 -3.59 9.41 13.01
CA SER A 179 -2.33 9.26 13.72
C SER A 179 -1.37 10.41 13.44
N ALA A 180 -1.29 10.86 12.19
CA ALA A 180 -0.49 12.01 11.79
C ALA A 180 -0.99 13.33 12.40
N ALA A 181 -2.31 13.50 12.52
CA ALA A 181 -2.93 14.70 13.10
C ALA A 181 -2.70 14.79 14.61
N GLU A 182 -2.86 13.67 15.32
CA GLU A 182 -2.79 13.62 16.78
C GLU A 182 -1.39 13.27 17.32
N ASN A 183 -0.43 12.99 16.44
CA ASN A 183 0.93 12.49 16.75
C ASN A 183 0.95 11.30 17.72
N ARG A 184 -0.05 10.42 17.62
CA ARG A 184 -0.19 9.20 18.42
C ARG A 184 -0.82 8.11 17.58
N VAL A 185 -0.55 6.84 17.90
CA VAL A 185 -1.10 5.71 17.15
C VAL A 185 -2.62 5.64 17.34
N ARG A 186 -3.37 5.78 16.24
CA ARG A 186 -4.85 5.69 16.18
C ARG A 186 -5.24 4.67 15.09
N SER A 187 -5.57 3.45 15.51
CA SER A 187 -6.01 2.38 14.58
C SER A 187 -7.48 2.02 14.81
N PHE A 188 -7.78 1.07 15.69
CA PHE A 188 -9.14 0.51 15.83
C PHE A 188 -10.23 1.50 16.26
N GLU A 189 -9.87 2.60 16.91
CA GLU A 189 -10.84 3.64 17.24
C GLU A 189 -11.49 4.25 15.98
N THR A 190 -10.71 4.32 14.89
CA THR A 190 -11.16 4.85 13.60
C THR A 190 -12.12 3.91 12.86
N TRP A 191 -12.22 2.65 13.30
CA TRP A 191 -13.12 1.66 12.74
C TRP A 191 -14.57 2.15 12.75
N SER A 192 -15.01 2.78 13.85
CA SER A 192 -16.37 3.29 13.94
C SER A 192 -16.65 4.43 12.93
N TRP A 193 -15.64 5.21 12.56
CA TRP A 193 -15.80 6.44 11.77
C TRP A 193 -16.13 6.17 10.30
N THR A 194 -15.69 5.04 9.77
CA THR A 194 -15.86 4.68 8.35
C THR A 194 -17.06 3.77 8.09
N LYS A 195 -17.88 3.43 9.11
CA LYS A 195 -18.89 2.35 9.06
C LYS A 195 -19.88 2.54 7.92
N ASP A 196 -20.51 3.69 7.88
CA ASP A 196 -21.59 3.98 6.92
C ASP A 196 -21.07 4.43 5.56
N ASN A 197 -19.74 4.54 5.41
CA ASN A 197 -19.09 5.02 4.19
C ASN A 197 -18.11 4.00 3.59
N MET A 198 -17.98 2.79 4.15
CA MET A 198 -16.99 1.80 3.72
C MET A 198 -17.01 1.56 2.19
N LEU A 199 -18.19 1.26 1.62
CA LEU A 199 -18.31 0.99 0.19
C LEU A 199 -17.91 2.20 -0.67
N ARG A 200 -18.21 3.41 -0.20
CA ARG A 200 -17.88 4.65 -0.90
C ARG A 200 -16.38 4.96 -0.83
N ILE A 201 -15.75 4.70 0.31
CA ILE A 201 -14.29 4.79 0.49
C ILE A 201 -13.61 3.79 -0.45
N THR A 202 -14.06 2.53 -0.46
CA THR A 202 -13.52 1.51 -1.37
C THR A 202 -13.65 1.95 -2.83
N ALA A 203 -14.82 2.41 -3.26
CA ALA A 203 -15.02 2.88 -4.63
C ALA A 203 -14.10 4.08 -4.97
N ALA A 204 -13.94 5.05 -4.06
CA ALA A 204 -13.04 6.18 -4.26
C ALA A 204 -11.57 5.73 -4.39
N ARG A 205 -11.13 4.76 -3.58
CA ARG A 205 -9.79 4.17 -3.67
C ARG A 205 -9.59 3.39 -4.96
N VAL A 206 -10.58 2.61 -5.38
CA VAL A 206 -10.52 1.86 -6.65
C VAL A 206 -10.35 2.82 -7.83
N ILE A 207 -11.16 3.88 -7.88
CA ILE A 207 -11.08 4.86 -8.98
C ILE A 207 -9.73 5.59 -8.99
N LEU A 208 -9.19 5.92 -7.80
CA LEU A 208 -8.03 6.79 -7.71
C LEU A 208 -6.69 6.04 -7.73
N VAL A 209 -6.58 4.94 -6.99
CA VAL A 209 -5.30 4.31 -6.63
C VAL A 209 -5.01 3.10 -7.49
N VAL A 210 -6.03 2.31 -7.85
CA VAL A 210 -5.84 1.09 -8.66
C VAL A 210 -5.17 1.38 -10.00
N PRO A 211 -5.55 2.43 -10.77
CA PRO A 211 -4.86 2.73 -12.02
C PRO A 211 -3.36 3.02 -11.83
N ALA A 212 -3.00 3.77 -10.78
CA ALA A 212 -1.61 4.04 -10.45
C ALA A 212 -0.88 2.76 -10.02
N PHE A 213 -1.51 1.94 -9.18
CA PHE A 213 -0.95 0.68 -8.72
C PHE A 213 -0.68 -0.29 -9.89
N LEU A 214 -1.65 -0.44 -10.80
CA LEU A 214 -1.50 -1.28 -11.99
C LEU A 214 -0.37 -0.76 -12.89
N PHE A 215 -0.27 0.55 -13.09
CA PHE A 215 0.80 1.15 -13.88
C PHE A 215 2.18 0.82 -13.30
N PHE A 216 2.41 1.10 -12.02
CA PHE A 216 3.74 0.91 -11.42
C PHE A 216 4.12 -0.56 -11.21
N ASN A 217 3.16 -1.44 -10.90
CA ASN A 217 3.46 -2.85 -10.61
C ASN A 217 3.42 -3.76 -11.85
N LEU A 218 2.64 -3.43 -12.89
CA LEU A 218 2.57 -4.25 -14.11
C LEU A 218 3.46 -3.72 -15.22
N LEU A 219 3.49 -2.41 -15.44
CA LEU A 219 4.23 -1.81 -16.55
C LEU A 219 5.65 -1.42 -16.14
N GLY A 220 5.85 -0.95 -14.91
CA GLY A 220 7.17 -0.56 -14.39
C GLY A 220 8.24 -1.64 -14.57
N PRO A 221 8.05 -2.87 -14.07
CA PRO A 221 9.02 -3.95 -14.24
C PRO A 221 9.33 -4.29 -15.69
N ARG A 222 8.31 -4.26 -16.58
CA ARG A 222 8.50 -4.53 -18.01
C ARG A 222 9.39 -3.48 -18.67
N VAL A 223 9.15 -2.20 -18.37
CA VAL A 223 10.01 -1.10 -18.84
C VAL A 223 11.45 -1.29 -18.35
N LEU A 224 11.62 -1.66 -17.08
CA LEU A 224 12.95 -1.90 -16.51
C LEU A 224 13.68 -3.06 -17.20
N MET A 225 13.00 -4.17 -17.47
CA MET A 225 13.57 -5.30 -18.20
C MET A 225 14.04 -4.88 -19.59
N THR A 226 13.19 -4.20 -20.37
CA THR A 226 13.58 -3.71 -21.72
C THR A 226 14.78 -2.76 -21.66
N LEU A 227 14.85 -1.88 -20.66
CA LEU A 227 15.98 -0.95 -20.53
C LEU A 227 17.26 -1.63 -20.04
N ALA A 228 17.15 -2.69 -19.23
CA ALA A 228 18.29 -3.45 -18.74
C ALA A 228 19.01 -4.18 -19.89
N ASP A 229 18.27 -4.64 -20.90
CA ASP A 229 18.84 -5.23 -22.12
C ASP A 229 19.64 -4.22 -22.95
N VAL A 230 19.33 -2.92 -22.82
CA VAL A 230 20.05 -1.83 -23.51
C VAL A 230 21.24 -1.34 -22.69
N SER A 231 21.02 -1.02 -21.42
CA SER A 231 22.06 -0.51 -20.51
C SER A 231 21.63 -0.65 -19.04
N PRO A 232 22.44 -1.32 -18.19
CA PRO A 232 22.16 -1.41 -16.75
C PRO A 232 22.08 -0.04 -16.06
N ALA A 233 22.88 0.93 -16.49
CA ALA A 233 22.87 2.28 -15.94
C ALA A 233 21.56 3.02 -16.27
N LEU A 234 21.04 2.82 -17.49
CA LEU A 234 19.76 3.38 -17.90
C LEU A 234 18.59 2.75 -17.14
N ALA A 235 18.61 1.42 -16.95
CA ALA A 235 17.62 0.73 -16.14
C ALA A 235 17.60 1.24 -14.69
N LEU A 236 18.78 1.45 -14.10
CA LEU A 236 18.90 2.00 -12.75
C LEU A 236 18.32 3.42 -12.64
N ALA A 237 18.67 4.29 -13.58
CA ALA A 237 18.12 5.64 -13.63
C ALA A 237 16.59 5.63 -13.80
N ALA A 238 16.07 4.76 -14.67
CA ALA A 238 14.64 4.58 -14.85
C ALA A 238 13.95 4.04 -13.59
N GLN A 239 14.60 3.16 -12.84
CA GLN A 239 14.06 2.64 -11.58
C GLN A 239 13.89 3.75 -10.55
N VAL A 240 14.87 4.65 -10.42
CA VAL A 240 14.74 5.83 -9.54
C VAL A 240 13.57 6.70 -9.95
N VAL A 241 13.37 6.92 -11.26
CA VAL A 241 12.23 7.69 -11.78
C VAL A 241 10.90 6.99 -11.48
N ILE A 242 10.82 5.67 -11.67
CA ILE A 242 9.62 4.88 -11.40
C ILE A 242 9.27 4.92 -9.91
N GLU A 243 10.24 4.73 -9.01
CA GLU A 243 10.01 4.78 -7.56
C GLU A 243 9.60 6.20 -7.11
N THR A 244 10.24 7.22 -7.67
CA THR A 244 9.86 8.63 -7.44
C THR A 244 8.42 8.88 -7.86
N ALA A 245 8.03 8.40 -9.05
CA ALA A 245 6.68 8.55 -9.57
C ALA A 245 5.67 7.73 -8.77
N ALA A 246 6.01 6.53 -8.31
CA ALA A 246 5.16 5.70 -7.46
C ALA A 246 4.88 6.39 -6.10
N LEU A 247 5.92 6.94 -5.47
CA LEU A 247 5.80 7.74 -4.25
C LEU A 247 4.95 9.00 -4.48
N ALA A 248 5.23 9.76 -5.53
CA ALA A 248 4.52 11.01 -5.79
C ALA A 248 3.06 10.76 -6.17
N VAL A 249 2.76 9.77 -7.01
CA VAL A 249 1.43 9.51 -7.58
C VAL A 249 0.65 8.55 -6.70
N ALA A 250 1.06 7.29 -6.56
CA ALA A 250 0.25 6.29 -5.87
C ALA A 250 0.12 6.62 -4.38
N TRP A 251 1.24 6.81 -3.68
CA TRP A 251 1.23 7.10 -2.25
C TRP A 251 0.76 8.53 -1.94
N GLY A 252 1.12 9.50 -2.77
CA GLY A 252 0.65 10.88 -2.63
C GLY A 252 -0.87 11.02 -2.79
N LEU A 253 -1.48 10.35 -3.78
CA LEU A 253 -2.93 10.34 -3.98
C LEU A 253 -3.66 9.62 -2.84
N GLU A 254 -3.15 8.46 -2.40
CA GLU A 254 -3.70 7.71 -1.26
C GLU A 254 -3.66 8.55 0.04
N ALA A 255 -2.56 9.25 0.30
CA ALA A 255 -2.43 10.17 1.42
C ALA A 255 -3.44 11.32 1.34
N CYS A 256 -3.58 11.96 0.17
CA CYS A 256 -4.52 13.07 0.00
C CYS A 256 -5.99 12.63 0.13
N LEU A 257 -6.33 11.44 -0.38
CA LEU A 257 -7.67 10.87 -0.25
C LEU A 257 -7.99 10.52 1.20
N SER A 258 -7.08 9.85 1.91
CA SER A 258 -7.26 9.52 3.32
C SER A 258 -7.37 10.77 4.20
N ALA A 259 -6.55 11.80 3.95
CA ALA A 259 -6.64 13.09 4.65
C ALA A 259 -7.99 13.79 4.43
N TYR A 260 -8.49 13.83 3.19
CA TYR A 260 -9.80 14.41 2.89
C TYR A 260 -10.93 13.66 3.60
N LEU A 261 -10.92 12.33 3.55
CA LEU A 261 -11.93 11.49 4.20
C LEU A 261 -11.87 11.61 5.72
N TYR A 262 -10.67 11.70 6.31
CA TYR A 262 -10.51 11.96 7.74
C TYR A 262 -11.16 13.28 8.15
N LYS A 263 -10.91 14.37 7.43
CA LYS A 263 -11.54 15.68 7.70
C LYS A 263 -13.07 15.63 7.69
N GLY A 264 -13.67 14.76 6.87
CA GLY A 264 -15.14 14.62 6.75
C GLY A 264 -15.81 13.58 7.64
N LEU A 265 -15.07 12.54 8.04
CA LEU A 265 -15.61 11.38 8.78
C LEU A 265 -15.24 11.38 10.26
N ARG A 266 -14.28 12.20 10.69
CA ARG A 266 -13.94 12.34 12.10
C ARG A 266 -15.15 12.86 12.89
N PRO A 267 -15.54 12.23 14.01
CA PRO A 267 -16.62 12.73 14.85
C PRO A 267 -16.32 14.14 15.40
N PRO A 268 -17.31 15.04 15.47
CA PRO A 268 -17.13 16.35 16.09
C PRO A 268 -16.86 16.20 17.61
N GLY A 269 -15.93 17.00 18.14
CA GLY A 269 -15.62 17.04 19.58
C GLY A 269 -14.51 16.08 20.06
N ARG A 270 -13.73 15.50 19.14
CA ARG A 270 -12.51 14.74 19.44
C ARG A 270 -11.30 15.37 18.79
#